data_AF-A0A4V5PB67-F1
#
_entry.id   AF-A0A4V5PB67-F1
#
_cell.length_a   1.000
_cell.length_b   1.000
_cell.length_c   1.000
_cell.angle_alpha   90.00
_cell.angle_beta   90.00
_cell.angle_gamma   90.00
#
_symmetry.space_group_name_H-M   'P 1'
#
loop_
_entity.id
_entity.type
_entity.pdbx_description
1 polymer ?
#
loop_
_entity_poly.entity_id
_entity_poly.type
_entity_poly.pdbx_seq_one_letter_code
_entity_poly.pdbx_strand_id
1 'polypeptide(L)'
;MTPEELQKREEEEFNTGPLSVLTQSVKNNTQVLINCRNNKKLLGRVKAFDRHCNMVLENVKEMWTEVPKSGKGKKKSKPVNKDRYISKMFLRGDSVIVVLRNPLIAG
;
A
#
# COMPACT_ATOMS: atom_id res chain seq x y z
N MET A 1 14.82 19.85 -21.58
CA MET A 1 13.37 19.64 -21.68
C MET A 1 12.67 20.80 -21.04
N THR A 2 11.56 21.23 -21.65
CA THR A 2 10.64 22.19 -21.04
C THR A 2 9.87 21.53 -19.87
N PRO A 3 9.26 22.31 -18.97
CA PRO A 3 8.41 21.77 -17.91
C PRO A 3 7.26 20.90 -18.44
N GLU A 4 6.68 21.30 -19.58
CA GLU A 4 5.59 20.57 -20.23
C GLU A 4 6.04 19.20 -20.76
N GLU A 5 7.23 19.13 -21.36
CA GLU A 5 7.82 17.87 -21.83
C GLU A 5 8.12 16.91 -20.67
N LEU A 6 8.57 17.44 -19.53
CA LEU A 6 8.82 16.64 -18.32
C LEU A 6 7.53 16.06 -17.76
N GLN A 7 6.46 16.87 -17.68
CA GLN A 7 5.16 16.43 -17.18
C GLN A 7 4.56 15.37 -18.10
N LYS A 8 4.63 15.57 -19.41
CA LYS A 8 4.14 14.60 -20.39
C LYS A 8 4.87 13.26 -20.30
N ARG A 9 6.20 13.28 -20.13
CA ARG A 9 6.99 12.07 -19.90
C ARG A 9 6.60 11.35 -18.61
N GLU A 10 6.40 12.09 -17.52
CA GLU A 10 5.98 11.50 -16.23
C GLU A 10 4.59 10.84 -16.36
N GLU A 11 3.65 11.48 -17.06
CA GLU A 11 2.34 10.89 -17.35
C GLU A 11 2.46 9.62 -18.22
N GLU A 12 3.32 9.62 -19.23
CA GLU A 12 3.59 8.43 -20.06
C GLU A 12 4.18 7.29 -19.22
N GLU A 13 5.15 7.58 -18.34
CA GLU A 13 5.75 6.62 -17.41
C GLU A 13 4.72 6.05 -16.42
N PHE A 14 3.78 6.87 -15.92
CA PHE A 14 2.69 6.40 -15.07
C PHE A 14 1.66 5.53 -15.80
N ASN A 15 1.49 5.68 -17.11
CA ASN A 15 0.50 4.89 -17.87
C ASN A 15 1.09 3.60 -18.45
N THR A 16 2.37 3.59 -18.80
CA THR A 16 3.02 2.46 -19.50
C THR A 16 4.03 1.70 -18.64
N GLY A 17 4.55 2.32 -17.58
CA GLY A 17 5.57 1.75 -16.72
C GLY A 17 5.03 0.91 -15.55
N PRO A 18 5.89 0.54 -14.59
CA PRO A 18 5.49 -0.28 -13.43
C PRO A 18 4.44 0.39 -12.53
N LEU A 19 4.43 1.72 -12.48
CA LEU A 19 3.43 2.49 -11.73
C LEU A 19 2.04 2.48 -12.37
N SER A 20 1.89 1.97 -13.60
CA SER A 20 0.59 1.77 -14.24
C SER A 20 -0.37 0.92 -13.43
N VAL A 21 0.14 0.01 -12.59
CA VAL A 21 -0.67 -0.77 -11.65
C VAL A 21 -1.39 0.14 -10.65
N LEU A 22 -0.74 1.20 -10.15
CA LEU A 22 -1.35 2.20 -9.26
C LEU A 22 -2.32 3.10 -10.04
N THR A 23 -1.93 3.54 -11.25
CA THR A 23 -2.80 4.32 -12.14
C THR A 23 -4.13 3.61 -12.38
N GLN A 24 -4.08 2.33 -12.76
CA GLN A 24 -5.28 1.52 -12.97
C GLN A 24 -6.04 1.27 -11.66
N SER A 25 -5.34 1.18 -10.52
CA SER A 25 -5.98 1.00 -9.22
C SER A 25 -6.77 2.23 -8.78
N VAL A 26 -6.25 3.43 -9.03
CA VAL A 26 -6.97 4.69 -8.78
C VAL A 26 -8.17 4.81 -9.73
N LYS A 27 -7.96 4.63 -11.04
CA LYS A 27 -9.01 4.74 -12.08
C LYS A 27 -10.18 3.79 -11.83
N ASN A 28 -9.88 2.53 -11.51
CA ASN A 28 -10.92 1.51 -11.30
C ASN A 28 -11.36 1.43 -9.83
N ASN A 29 -10.86 2.31 -8.96
CA ASN A 29 -11.08 2.31 -7.52
C ASN A 29 -10.86 0.91 -6.89
N THR A 30 -9.89 0.12 -7.39
CA THR A 30 -9.66 -1.25 -6.91
C THR A 30 -8.88 -1.25 -5.60
N GLN A 31 -9.08 -2.30 -4.82
CA GLN A 31 -8.35 -2.50 -3.58
C GLN A 31 -6.92 -2.94 -3.87
N VAL A 32 -5.98 -2.48 -3.05
CA VAL A 32 -4.56 -2.86 -3.13
C VAL A 32 -4.10 -3.42 -1.79
N LEU A 33 -3.22 -4.40 -1.84
CA LEU A 33 -2.46 -4.89 -0.69
C LEU A 33 -1.03 -4.35 -0.78
N ILE A 34 -0.61 -3.63 0.26
CA ILE A 34 0.71 -3.01 0.35
C ILE A 34 1.48 -3.68 1.49
N ASN A 35 2.65 -4.23 1.19
CA ASN A 35 3.56 -4.73 2.22
C ASN A 35 4.56 -3.63 2.62
N CYS A 36 4.60 -3.29 3.91
CA CYS A 36 5.42 -2.21 4.43
C CYS A 36 6.69 -2.73 5.14
N ARG A 37 7.73 -1.88 5.21
CA ARG A 37 9.03 -2.18 5.83
C ARG A 37 8.96 -2.52 7.32
N ASN A 38 7.94 -2.05 8.02
CA ASN A 38 7.70 -2.35 9.43
C ASN A 38 6.97 -3.68 9.68
N ASN A 39 6.95 -4.60 8.70
CA ASN A 39 6.22 -5.87 8.72
C ASN A 39 4.70 -5.73 8.91
N LYS A 40 4.15 -4.56 8.60
CA LYS A 40 2.70 -4.36 8.52
C LYS A 40 2.22 -4.47 7.09
N LYS A 41 0.99 -4.93 6.93
CA LYS A 41 0.30 -4.99 5.65
C LYS A 41 -0.86 -4.01 5.66
N LEU A 42 -1.00 -3.22 4.60
CA LEU A 42 -2.12 -2.30 4.42
C LEU A 42 -3.01 -2.82 3.31
N LEU A 43 -4.30 -2.93 3.57
CA LEU A 43 -5.31 -3.26 2.59
C LEU A 43 -6.24 -2.06 2.47
N GLY A 44 -6.28 -1.41 1.31
CA GLY A 44 -7.03 -0.16 1.14
C GLY A 44 -7.21 0.23 -0.31
N ARG A 45 -7.71 1.44 -0.56
CA ARG A 45 -7.90 1.98 -1.91
C ARG A 45 -7.03 3.22 -2.09
N VAL A 46 -6.24 3.25 -3.16
CA VAL A 46 -5.41 4.41 -3.50
C VAL A 46 -6.28 5.49 -4.13
N LYS A 47 -6.15 6.72 -3.67
CA LYS A 47 -6.83 7.90 -4.23
C LYS A 47 -5.88 8.80 -5.02
N ALA A 48 -4.62 8.87 -4.61
CA ALA A 48 -3.56 9.57 -5.32
C ALA A 48 -2.22 8.90 -5.02
N PHE A 49 -1.26 9.05 -5.93
CA PHE A 49 0.12 8.65 -5.74
C PHE A 49 1.06 9.58 -6.49
N ASP A 50 2.36 9.50 -6.21
CA ASP A 50 3.40 10.24 -6.94
C ASP A 50 4.56 9.32 -7.39
N ARG A 51 5.55 9.91 -8.07
CA ARG A 51 6.77 9.22 -8.53
C ARG A 51 7.62 8.59 -7.42
N HIS A 52 7.46 9.02 -6.18
CA HIS A 52 8.18 8.47 -5.03
C HIS A 52 7.41 7.32 -4.37
N CYS A 53 6.28 6.89 -4.96
CA CYS A 53 5.34 5.94 -4.37
C CYS A 53 4.73 6.44 -3.05
N ASN A 54 4.71 7.75 -2.79
CA ASN A 54 3.84 8.28 -1.73
C ASN A 54 2.39 8.07 -2.16
N MET A 55 1.51 7.74 -1.22
CA MET A 55 0.12 7.40 -1.53
C MET A 55 -0.86 8.04 -0.55
N VAL A 56 -1.96 8.54 -1.09
CA VAL A 56 -3.16 8.86 -0.32
C VAL A 56 -4.08 7.65 -0.39
N LEU A 57 -4.40 7.07 0.76
CA LEU A 57 -5.21 5.87 0.90
C LEU A 57 -6.50 6.17 1.66
N GLU A 58 -7.57 5.47 1.28
CA GLU A 58 -8.84 5.47 2.00
C GLU A 58 -9.29 4.06 2.36
N ASN A 59 -10.12 3.97 3.41
CA ASN A 59 -10.70 2.73 3.92
C ASN A 59 -9.62 1.68 4.22
N VAL A 60 -8.57 2.08 4.92
CA VAL A 60 -7.38 1.27 5.14
C VAL A 60 -7.58 0.34 6.33
N LYS A 61 -7.38 -0.95 6.09
CA LYS A 61 -7.19 -1.97 7.12
C LYS A 61 -5.70 -2.25 7.26
N GLU A 62 -5.10 -1.79 8.34
CA GLU A 62 -3.72 -2.14 8.70
C GLU A 62 -3.73 -3.45 9.50
N MET A 63 -2.88 -4.40 9.11
CA MET A 63 -2.78 -5.74 9.70
C MET A 63 -1.34 -6.03 10.11
N TRP A 64 -1.14 -6.57 11.30
CA TRP A 64 0.16 -7.00 11.80
C TRP A 64 0.01 -8.19 12.75
N THR A 65 1.12 -8.88 12.98
CA THR A 65 1.18 -9.99 13.93
C THR A 65 2.02 -9.56 15.12
N GLU A 66 1.46 -9.67 16.32
CA GLU A 66 2.20 -9.51 17.58
C GLU A 66 2.55 -10.86 18.16
N VAL A 67 3.78 -10.99 18.64
CA VAL A 67 4.19 -12.13 19.48
C VAL A 67 4.26 -11.60 20.90
N PRO A 68 3.33 -11.97 21.79
CA PRO A 68 3.36 -11.51 23.18
C PRO A 68 4.69 -11.85 23.84
N LYS A 69 5.15 -11.00 24.76
CA LYS A 69 6.32 -11.35 25.57
C LYS A 69 5.88 -12.40 26.58
N SER A 70 6.36 -13.62 26.40
CA SER A 70 6.26 -14.68 27.41
C SER A 70 7.09 -14.30 28.64
N GLY A 71 6.57 -14.56 29.84
CA GLY A 71 7.34 -14.46 31.08
C GLY A 71 8.56 -15.39 31.08
N LYS A 72 9.59 -15.04 31.85
CA LYS A 72 10.85 -15.82 31.95
C LYS A 72 10.53 -17.30 32.27
N GLY A 73 11.00 -18.22 31.42
CA GLY A 73 10.80 -19.67 31.59
C GLY A 73 9.52 -20.27 30.99
N LYS A 74 8.61 -19.48 30.41
CA LYS A 74 7.41 -20.00 29.72
C LYS A 74 7.64 -20.15 28.22
N LYS A 75 7.05 -21.19 27.60
CA LYS A 75 7.07 -21.44 26.15
C LYS A 75 6.64 -20.16 25.39
N LYS A 76 7.28 -19.90 24.24
CA LYS A 76 6.93 -18.75 23.36
C LYS A 76 5.41 -18.74 23.12
N SER A 77 4.78 -17.60 23.40
CA SER A 77 3.35 -17.42 23.16
C SER A 77 3.03 -17.49 21.67
N LYS A 78 1.83 -17.94 21.34
CA LYS A 78 1.35 -18.02 19.96
C LYS A 78 1.29 -16.61 19.35
N PRO A 79 1.66 -16.44 18.06
CA PRO A 79 1.46 -15.19 17.35
C PRO A 79 -0.03 -14.83 17.30
N VAL A 80 -0.35 -13.56 17.53
CA VAL A 80 -1.72 -13.01 17.50
C VAL A 80 -1.82 -12.00 16.38
N ASN A 81 -2.77 -12.20 15.47
CA ASN A 81 -3.06 -11.24 14.42
C ASN A 81 -3.90 -10.10 14.98
N LYS A 82 -3.48 -8.87 14.70
CA LYS A 82 -4.21 -7.65 15.02
C LYS A 82 -4.46 -6.86 13.76
N ASP A 83 -5.55 -6.11 13.79
CA ASP A 83 -5.90 -5.16 12.77
C ASP A 83 -6.45 -3.87 13.37
N ARG A 84 -6.38 -2.80 12.58
CA ARG A 84 -7.07 -1.54 12.86
C ARG A 84 -7.54 -0.92 11.57
N TYR A 85 -8.59 -0.11 11.68
CA TYR A 85 -9.17 0.60 10.56
C TYR A 85 -8.80 2.09 10.60
N ILE A 86 -8.48 2.65 9.44
CA ILE A 86 -8.08 4.04 9.27
C ILE A 86 -8.82 4.60 8.05
N SER A 87 -9.68 5.60 8.26
CA SER A 87 -10.55 6.11 7.20
C SER A 87 -9.78 6.79 6.07
N LYS A 88 -8.77 7.60 6.41
CA LYS A 88 -7.89 8.31 5.46
C LYS A 88 -6.46 8.25 5.97
N MET A 89 -5.50 7.97 5.10
CA MET A 89 -4.09 7.81 5.46
C MET A 89 -3.20 8.38 4.35
N PHE A 90 -2.17 9.13 4.74
CA PHE A 90 -1.04 9.41 3.88
C PHE A 90 0.08 8.42 4.19
N LEU A 91 0.55 7.70 3.17
CA LEU A 91 1.65 6.74 3.26
C LEU A 91 2.86 7.27 2.51
N ARG A 92 4.01 7.32 3.19
CA ARG A 92 5.29 7.69 2.56
C ARG A 92 5.88 6.50 1.80
N GLY A 93 6.37 6.74 0.59
CA GLY A 93 6.84 5.71 -0.34
C GLY A 93 8.06 4.92 0.14
N ASP A 94 8.93 5.51 0.96
CA ASP A 94 10.08 4.82 1.58
C ASP A 94 9.67 3.58 2.40
N SER A 95 8.43 3.56 2.91
CA SER A 95 7.89 2.45 3.70
C SER A 95 7.37 1.30 2.84
N VAL A 96 7.12 1.51 1.54
CA VAL A 96 6.52 0.54 0.63
C VAL A 96 7.59 -0.43 0.14
N ILE A 97 7.31 -1.74 0.17
CA ILE A 97 8.17 -2.77 -0.43
C ILE A 97 7.51 -3.34 -1.68
N VAL A 98 6.26 -3.80 -1.55
CA VAL A 98 5.52 -4.43 -2.65
C VAL A 98 4.08 -3.93 -2.63
N VAL A 99 3.54 -3.67 -3.81
CA VAL A 99 2.12 -3.37 -4.03
C VAL A 99 1.52 -4.46 -4.90
N LEU A 100 0.44 -5.07 -4.43
CA LEU A 100 -0.37 -6.00 -5.22
C LEU A 100 -1.74 -5.40 -5.43
N ARG A 101 -2.16 -5.32 -6.69
CA ARG A 101 -3.53 -4.98 -7.03
C ARG A 101 -4.42 -6.20 -6.80
N ASN A 102 -5.50 -6.03 -6.02
CA ASN A 102 -6.50 -7.07 -5.89
C ASN A 102 -7.32 -7.11 -7.19
N PRO A 103 -7.32 -8.22 -7.96
CA PRO A 103 -8.24 -8.34 -9.08
C PRO A 103 -9.67 -8.17 -8.57
N LEU A 104 -10.49 -7.46 -9.34
CA LEU A 104 -11.93 -7.48 -9.06
C LEU A 104 -12.35 -8.94 -9.11
N ILE A 105 -13.07 -9.41 -8.08
CA ILE A 105 -13.78 -10.68 -8.16
C ILE A 105 -14.69 -10.53 -9.37
N ALA A 106 -14.40 -11.25 -10.45
CA ALA A 106 -15.35 -11.42 -11.53
C ALA A 106 -16.56 -12.11 -10.87
N GLY A 107 -17.60 -11.32 -10.59
CA GLY A 107 -18.91 -11.84 -10.27
C GLY A 107 -19.51 -12.52 -11.48
#